data_AF-A7X6J6-F1
#
_entry.id   AF-A7X6J6-F1
#
_cell.length_a   1.000
_cell.length_b   1.000
_cell.length_c   1.000
_cell.angle_alpha   90.00
_cell.angle_beta   90.00
_cell.angle_gamma   90.00
#
_symmetry.space_group_name_H-M   'P 1'
#
loop_
_entity.id
_entity.type
_entity.pdbx_description
1 polymer ?
#
loop_
_entity_poly.entity_id
_entity_poly.type
_entity_poly.pdbx_seq_one_letter_code
_entity_poly.pdbx_strand_id
1 'polypeptide(L)'
;MDVSQRNGHPCQNDLGYCYNGKCPTLTKQCVDFNGPDTRVAPDYCFDNNLLWNFFAYCKYENGVNVACDPQDVKCGMLYCKA
;
A
#
# COMPACT_ATOMS: atom_id res chain seq x y z
N MET A 1 15.34 26.18 0.95
CA MET A 1 14.84 24.91 0.41
C MET A 1 14.43 24.05 1.58
N ASP A 2 13.23 23.49 1.56
CA ASP A 2 12.80 22.53 2.59
C ASP A 2 13.55 21.21 2.38
N VAL A 3 14.48 20.90 3.26
CA VAL A 3 15.27 19.67 3.17
C VAL A 3 14.44 18.54 3.73
N SER A 4 13.76 17.82 2.84
CA SER A 4 13.04 16.60 3.18
C SER A 4 14.01 15.47 3.54
N GLN A 5 13.58 14.59 4.46
CA GLN A 5 14.38 13.42 4.81
C GLN A 5 14.60 12.52 3.59
N ARG A 6 15.81 11.94 3.49
CA ARG A 6 16.23 11.08 2.37
C ARG A 6 15.27 9.91 2.17
N ASN A 7 14.94 9.62 0.90
CA ASN A 7 14.18 8.44 0.52
C ASN A 7 14.85 7.15 1.04
N GLY A 8 14.06 6.26 1.63
CA GLY A 8 14.53 5.02 2.25
C GLY A 8 14.99 5.13 3.70
N HIS A 9 14.98 6.32 4.32
CA HIS A 9 15.24 6.44 5.75
C HIS A 9 14.09 5.83 6.57
N PRO A 10 14.33 4.98 7.57
CA PRO A 10 13.26 4.45 8.42
C PRO A 10 12.48 5.57 9.14
N CYS A 11 11.18 5.40 9.32
CA CYS A 11 10.31 6.41 9.93
C CYS A 11 9.19 5.78 10.77
N GLN A 12 8.59 6.58 11.67
CA GLN A 12 7.55 6.15 12.60
C GLN A 12 7.92 4.90 13.43
N ASN A 13 9.09 4.89 14.07
CA ASN A 13 9.59 3.73 14.83
C ASN A 13 9.69 2.46 13.96
N ASP A 14 10.34 2.60 12.80
CA ASP A 14 10.58 1.52 11.83
C ASP A 14 9.32 0.88 11.22
N LEU A 15 8.19 1.58 11.26
CA LEU A 15 6.93 1.14 10.62
C LEU A 15 6.89 1.41 9.12
N GLY A 16 7.81 2.21 8.59
CA GLY A 16 7.89 2.52 7.17
C GLY A 16 9.20 3.19 6.79
N TYR A 17 9.27 3.63 5.53
CA TYR A 17 10.43 4.32 4.99
C TYR A 17 10.02 5.65 4.34
N CYS A 18 10.85 6.68 4.54
CA CYS A 18 10.63 7.98 3.96
C CYS A 18 10.57 7.90 2.43
N TYR A 19 9.60 8.60 1.85
CA TYR A 19 9.49 8.81 0.41
C TYR A 19 8.95 10.21 0.15
N ASN A 20 9.75 11.06 -0.51
CA ASN A 20 9.45 12.45 -0.83
C ASN A 20 8.93 13.25 0.39
N GLY A 21 9.65 13.17 1.51
CA GLY A 21 9.31 13.88 2.75
C GLY A 21 8.13 13.31 3.54
N LYS A 22 7.50 12.22 3.09
CA LYS A 22 6.40 11.54 3.78
C LYS A 22 6.84 10.17 4.30
N CYS A 23 6.12 9.64 5.29
CA CYS A 23 6.25 8.25 5.75
C CYS A 23 4.98 7.48 5.36
N PRO A 24 4.90 6.94 4.12
CA PRO A 24 3.75 6.16 3.69
C PRO A 24 3.74 4.80 4.42
N THR A 25 2.59 4.47 5.00
CA THR A 25 2.30 3.14 5.56
C THR A 25 0.91 2.71 5.12
N LEU A 26 0.66 1.42 5.00
CA LEU A 26 -0.66 0.90 4.63
C LEU A 26 -1.74 1.35 5.64
N THR A 27 -1.40 1.42 6.93
CA THR A 27 -2.31 1.91 7.98
C THR A 27 -2.67 3.37 7.76
N LYS A 28 -1.70 4.23 7.45
CA LYS A 28 -1.97 5.63 7.18
C LYS A 28 -2.86 5.80 5.95
N GLN A 29 -2.63 5.00 4.89
CA GLN A 29 -3.49 5.01 3.72
C GLN A 29 -4.93 4.58 4.06
N CYS A 30 -5.12 3.53 4.86
CA CYS A 30 -6.47 3.14 5.31
C CYS A 30 -7.17 4.27 6.06
N VAL A 31 -6.47 4.92 7.00
CA VAL A 31 -7.00 6.05 7.76
C VAL A 31 -7.36 7.23 6.84
N ASP A 32 -6.49 7.55 5.88
CA ASP A 32 -6.70 8.66 4.93
C ASP A 32 -7.92 8.39 4.01
N PHE A 33 -8.18 7.12 3.63
CA PHE A 33 -9.30 6.76 2.76
C PHE A 33 -10.63 6.51 3.49
N ASN A 34 -10.60 5.82 4.63
CA ASN A 34 -11.80 5.29 5.30
C ASN A 34 -12.05 5.88 6.70
N GLY A 35 -11.14 6.72 7.21
CA GLY A 35 -11.28 7.40 8.50
C GLY A 35 -10.47 6.78 9.65
N PRO A 36 -10.42 7.47 10.80
CA PRO A 36 -9.46 7.21 11.89
C PRO A 36 -9.59 5.84 12.56
N ASP A 37 -10.77 5.23 12.52
CA ASP A 37 -11.02 3.93 13.16
C ASP A 37 -10.65 2.74 12.28
N THR A 38 -10.02 2.98 11.13
CA THR A 38 -9.64 1.92 10.19
C THR A 38 -8.18 1.53 10.30
N ARG A 39 -7.91 0.27 9.93
CA ARG A 39 -6.59 -0.36 9.98
C ARG A 39 -6.41 -1.28 8.78
N VAL A 40 -5.16 -1.69 8.57
CA VAL A 40 -4.80 -2.67 7.54
C VAL A 40 -5.50 -3.99 7.81
N ALA A 41 -6.09 -4.57 6.76
CA ALA A 41 -6.65 -5.91 6.81
C ALA A 41 -5.54 -6.97 7.00
N PRO A 42 -5.85 -8.18 7.51
CA PRO A 42 -4.86 -9.24 7.63
C PRO A 42 -4.22 -9.60 6.29
N ASP A 43 -3.00 -10.15 6.33
CA ASP A 43 -2.19 -10.43 5.14
C ASP A 43 -2.91 -11.29 4.08
N TYR A 44 -3.71 -12.28 4.50
CA TYR A 44 -4.47 -13.13 3.58
C TYR A 44 -5.44 -12.36 2.66
N CYS A 45 -5.87 -11.15 3.05
CA CYS A 45 -6.72 -10.33 2.20
C CYS A 45 -5.98 -9.88 0.93
N PHE A 46 -4.66 -9.67 1.02
CA PHE A 46 -3.84 -9.24 -0.11
C PHE A 46 -3.62 -10.36 -1.15
N ASP A 47 -3.81 -11.63 -0.79
CA ASP A 47 -3.76 -12.75 -1.74
C ASP A 47 -4.81 -12.63 -2.85
N ASN A 48 -5.88 -11.86 -2.63
CA ASN A 48 -6.85 -11.54 -3.68
C ASN A 48 -6.20 -10.83 -4.87
N ASN A 49 -5.10 -10.08 -4.67
CA ASN A 49 -4.38 -9.39 -5.74
C ASN A 49 -3.73 -10.35 -6.77
N LEU A 50 -3.73 -11.66 -6.50
CA LEU A 50 -3.32 -12.71 -7.44
C LEU A 50 -4.41 -13.05 -8.47
N LEU A 51 -5.68 -12.72 -8.20
CA LEU A 51 -6.84 -13.24 -8.91
C LEU A 51 -7.16 -12.56 -10.25
N TRP A 52 -6.35 -11.58 -10.69
CA TRP A 52 -6.50 -10.88 -11.97
C TRP A 52 -7.93 -10.37 -12.22
N ASN A 53 -8.44 -9.47 -11.39
CA ASN A 53 -9.77 -8.89 -11.59
C ASN A 53 -9.78 -7.37 -11.42
N PHE A 54 -10.90 -6.72 -11.76
CA PHE A 54 -11.02 -5.26 -11.74
C PHE A 54 -10.79 -4.63 -10.35
N PHE A 55 -10.91 -5.39 -9.28
CA PHE A 55 -10.73 -4.94 -7.91
C PHE A 55 -9.53 -5.61 -7.22
N ALA A 56 -8.70 -6.33 -7.97
CA ALA A 56 -7.57 -7.08 -7.44
C ALA A 56 -6.48 -7.26 -8.51
N TYR A 57 -5.58 -6.29 -8.55
CA TYR A 57 -4.47 -6.20 -9.51
C TYR A 57 -3.32 -5.38 -8.91
N CYS A 58 -2.12 -5.52 -9.49
CA CYS A 58 -0.93 -4.76 -9.12
C CYS A 58 -0.71 -3.54 -10.00
N LYS A 59 -0.97 -3.67 -11.30
CA LYS A 59 -0.72 -2.62 -12.29
C LYS A 59 -1.83 -2.58 -13.32
N TYR A 60 -2.06 -1.40 -13.88
CA TYR A 60 -2.90 -1.21 -15.06
C TYR A 60 -2.01 -0.72 -16.20
N GLU A 61 -1.77 -1.59 -17.18
CA GLU A 61 -0.86 -1.33 -18.30
C GLU A 61 -1.59 -1.61 -19.61
N ASN A 62 -1.54 -0.67 -20.55
CA ASN A 62 -2.11 -0.81 -21.91
C ASN A 62 -3.58 -1.25 -21.95
N GLY A 63 -4.40 -0.81 -20.99
CA GLY A 63 -5.82 -1.18 -20.93
C GLY A 63 -6.11 -2.48 -20.19
N VAL A 64 -5.09 -3.11 -19.61
CA VAL A 64 -5.17 -4.44 -19.01
C VAL A 64 -4.72 -4.38 -17.56
N ASN A 65 -5.53 -4.96 -16.67
CA ASN A 65 -5.11 -5.20 -15.28
C ASN A 65 -4.04 -6.28 -15.27
N VAL A 66 -3.02 -6.18 -14.43
CA VAL A 66 -1.96 -7.19 -14.29
C VAL A 66 -1.99 -7.70 -12.86
N ALA A 67 -2.09 -9.02 -12.70
CA ALA A 67 -2.09 -9.65 -11.39
C ALA A 67 -0.74 -9.41 -10.70
N CYS A 68 -0.74 -9.42 -9.37
CA CYS A 68 0.51 -9.38 -8.64
C CYS A 68 1.27 -10.70 -8.76
N ASP A 69 2.59 -10.61 -8.74
CA ASP A 69 3.42 -11.75 -8.36
C ASP A 69 3.23 -12.03 -6.86
N PRO A 70 3.45 -13.27 -6.37
CA PRO A 70 3.27 -13.61 -4.96
C PRO A 70 4.04 -12.71 -3.97
N GLN A 71 5.20 -12.20 -4.36
CA GLN A 71 6.01 -11.29 -3.54
C GLN A 71 5.50 -9.84 -3.52
N ASP A 72 4.61 -9.49 -4.46
CA ASP A 72 4.15 -8.12 -4.70
C ASP A 72 2.70 -7.88 -4.25
N VAL A 73 2.04 -8.87 -3.63
CA VAL A 73 0.62 -8.79 -3.24
C VAL A 73 0.28 -7.59 -2.35
N LYS A 74 1.24 -7.06 -1.57
CA LYS A 74 1.07 -5.85 -0.73
C LYS A 74 1.26 -4.53 -1.48
N CYS A 75 1.69 -4.58 -2.74
CA CYS A 75 1.89 -3.42 -3.61
C CYS A 75 0.71 -3.18 -4.57
N GLY A 76 -0.29 -4.07 -4.58
CA GLY A 76 -1.51 -3.94 -5.36
C GLY A 76 -2.62 -3.20 -4.62
N MET A 77 -3.86 -3.69 -4.74
CA MET A 77 -5.02 -3.09 -4.08
C MET A 77 -4.88 -3.12 -2.55
N LEU A 78 -5.24 -2.02 -1.91
CA LEU A 78 -5.24 -1.85 -0.45
C LEU A 78 -6.50 -2.45 0.16
N TYR A 79 -6.33 -3.27 1.19
CA TYR A 79 -7.43 -3.83 1.98
C TYR A 79 -7.42 -3.27 3.40
N CYS A 80 -8.57 -2.72 3.83
CA CYS A 80 -8.76 -2.11 5.14
C CYS A 80 -9.88 -2.80 5.90
N LYS A 81 -9.82 -2.77 7.23
CA LYS A 81 -10.89 -3.20 8.15
C LYS A 81 -11.13 -2.15 9.22
N ALA A 82 -12.33 -2.17 9.79
CA ALA A 82 -12.63 -1.51 11.06
C ALA A 82 -12.12 -2.34 12.27
#